data_AF-A0A959EBP1-F1
#
_entry.id   AF-A0A959EBP1-F1
#
_cell.length_a   1.000
_cell.length_b   1.000
_cell.length_c   1.000
_cell.angle_alpha   90.00
_cell.angle_beta   90.00
_cell.angle_gamma   90.00
#
_symmetry.space_group_name_H-M   'P 1'
#
loop_
_entity.id
_entity.type
_entity.pdbx_description
1 polymer ?
#
loop_
_entity_poly.entity_id
_entity_poly.type
_entity_poly.pdbx_seq_one_letter_code
_entity_poly.pdbx_strand_id
1 'polypeptide(L)'
;PAGPSVPDEIANFAFWVGLMKGMPEQYGTLCDKLPFQMAKDNFYRAARSSLCTVFNWNGQQIPAPSLILEKLLPIAEDGLKAVGVDSLEIDRYLGIIERRALLRQNGALWMIRNFRKLSDSCGKGVAVQELTSAVMERQRSGAPVHEWSDVDCNHCYEVGNGRETVGRAMKTDLFTISQEEPLELVEAIMHWKNIRHLPVEDEEGKLAGLITSTNLKEAEDPENHIAADIMVRDLITASEDMPLAEGAALIKRYGIGSLLIVRNENLVGILTDTDFRRLYGNY
;
A
#
# COMPACT_ATOMS: atom_id res chain seq x y z
N PRO A 1 2.96 17.81 0.11
CA PRO A 1 3.30 16.43 -0.31
C PRO A 1 4.21 16.50 -1.54
N ALA A 2 5.26 15.68 -1.58
CA ALA A 2 6.07 15.51 -2.79
C ALA A 2 5.17 15.11 -3.99
N GLY A 3 5.46 15.69 -5.14
CA GLY A 3 4.87 15.33 -6.42
C GLY A 3 5.42 13.98 -6.88
N PRO A 4 4.57 13.00 -7.24
CA PRO A 4 5.05 11.69 -7.66
C PRO A 4 5.63 11.69 -9.09
N SER A 5 5.57 12.83 -9.79
CA SER A 5 6.18 13.06 -11.10
C SER A 5 6.94 14.40 -11.12
N VAL A 6 7.84 14.58 -12.09
CA VAL A 6 8.56 15.86 -12.26
C VAL A 6 7.60 17.03 -12.49
N PRO A 7 6.57 16.93 -13.37
CA PRO A 7 5.58 18.00 -13.50
C PRO A 7 4.81 18.30 -12.21
N ASP A 8 4.50 17.28 -11.39
CA ASP A 8 3.85 17.51 -10.10
C ASP A 8 4.73 18.30 -9.13
N GLU A 9 6.04 18.03 -9.10
CA GLU A 9 6.96 18.78 -8.25
C GLU A 9 7.09 20.23 -8.69
N ILE A 10 7.23 20.47 -9.99
CA ILE A 10 7.30 21.84 -10.52
C ILE A 10 5.97 22.56 -10.29
N ALA A 11 4.84 21.88 -10.44
CA ALA A 11 3.52 22.44 -10.15
C ALA A 11 3.37 22.83 -8.67
N ASN A 12 3.80 21.98 -7.74
CA ASN A 12 3.80 22.31 -6.31
C ASN A 12 4.68 23.53 -6.02
N PHE A 13 5.87 23.60 -6.64
CA PHE A 13 6.80 24.72 -6.48
C PHE A 13 6.23 26.02 -7.05
N ALA A 14 5.73 26.01 -8.29
CA ALA A 14 5.11 27.16 -8.94
C ALA A 14 3.91 27.68 -8.12
N PHE A 15 3.05 26.78 -7.64
CA PHE A 15 1.92 27.16 -6.80
C PHE A 15 2.37 27.82 -5.50
N TRP A 16 3.38 27.26 -4.81
CA TRP A 16 3.90 27.85 -3.58
C TRP A 16 4.56 29.21 -3.82
N VAL A 17 5.43 29.34 -4.84
CA VAL A 17 6.07 30.61 -5.18
C VAL A 17 5.02 31.65 -5.55
N GLY A 18 4.05 31.27 -6.38
CA GLY A 18 2.93 32.13 -6.76
C GLY A 18 2.19 32.64 -5.54
N LEU A 19 1.83 31.76 -4.61
CA LEU A 19 1.16 32.17 -3.37
C LEU A 19 2.00 33.16 -2.56
N MET A 20 3.30 32.91 -2.42
CA MET A 20 4.19 33.79 -1.67
C MET A 20 4.39 35.16 -2.33
N LYS A 21 4.37 35.22 -3.67
CA LYS A 21 4.57 36.46 -4.44
C LYS A 21 3.28 37.24 -4.68
N GLY A 22 2.15 36.55 -4.74
CA GLY A 22 0.83 37.14 -4.98
C GLY A 22 0.05 37.43 -3.71
N MET A 23 0.55 37.04 -2.54
CA MET A 23 -0.16 37.18 -1.26
C MET A 23 -0.64 38.63 -1.04
N PRO A 24 -1.97 38.88 -1.03
CA PRO A 24 -2.49 40.23 -0.83
C PRO A 24 -2.06 40.83 0.51
N GLU A 25 -1.84 42.15 0.58
CA GLU A 25 -1.42 42.86 1.80
C GLU A 25 -2.32 42.58 3.01
N GLN A 26 -3.63 42.37 2.78
CA GLN A 26 -4.60 42.02 3.83
C GLN A 26 -4.26 40.73 4.61
N TYR A 27 -3.45 39.84 4.03
CA TYR A 27 -2.92 38.62 4.65
C TYR A 27 -1.54 38.83 5.29
N GLY A 28 -0.89 39.99 5.14
CA GLY A 28 0.35 40.31 5.84
C GLY A 28 0.21 40.32 7.37
N THR A 29 -1.01 40.58 7.87
CA THR A 29 -1.39 40.47 9.28
C THR A 29 -2.15 39.18 9.61
N LEU A 30 -2.00 38.13 8.79
CA LEU A 30 -2.72 36.87 9.01
C LEU A 30 -2.40 36.26 10.39
N CYS A 31 -1.18 36.44 10.90
CA CYS A 31 -0.79 35.97 12.23
C CYS A 31 -1.60 36.63 13.36
N ASP A 32 -2.07 37.86 13.15
CA ASP A 32 -2.90 38.58 14.12
C ASP A 32 -4.37 38.13 14.05
N LYS A 33 -4.80 37.65 12.88
CA LYS A 33 -6.20 37.30 12.57
C LYS A 33 -6.50 35.81 12.70
N LEU A 34 -5.50 34.95 12.57
CA LEU A 34 -5.65 33.49 12.60
C LEU A 34 -5.03 32.93 13.89
N PRO A 35 -5.85 32.48 14.86
CA PRO A 35 -5.34 31.86 16.07
C PRO A 35 -4.43 30.67 15.73
N PHE A 36 -3.27 30.55 16.39
CA PHE A 36 -2.32 29.47 16.13
C PHE A 36 -2.97 28.08 16.24
N GLN A 37 -3.88 27.90 17.21
CA GLN A 37 -4.62 26.65 17.36
C GLN A 37 -5.42 26.29 16.09
N MET A 38 -6.04 27.27 15.44
CA MET A 38 -6.76 27.07 14.18
C MET A 38 -5.81 26.70 13.04
N ALA A 39 -4.65 27.37 12.94
CA ALA A 39 -3.62 27.04 11.96
C ALA A 39 -3.11 25.60 12.15
N LYS A 40 -2.82 25.22 13.40
CA LYS A 40 -2.41 23.86 13.79
C LYS A 40 -3.48 22.83 13.44
N ASP A 41 -4.74 23.10 13.75
CA ASP A 41 -5.85 22.19 13.45
C ASP A 41 -6.04 22.01 11.94
N ASN A 42 -6.00 23.10 11.17
CA ASN A 42 -6.01 23.07 9.71
C ASN A 42 -4.85 22.23 9.16
N PHE A 43 -3.63 22.42 9.69
CA PHE A 43 -2.44 21.66 9.27
C PHE A 43 -2.62 20.15 9.49
N TYR A 44 -2.99 19.71 10.70
CA TYR A 44 -3.18 18.29 10.98
C TYR A 44 -4.38 17.67 10.26
N ARG A 45 -5.42 18.45 9.98
CA ARG A 45 -6.54 17.99 9.14
C ARG A 45 -6.08 17.78 7.68
N ALA A 46 -5.31 18.71 7.13
CA ALA A 46 -4.75 18.57 5.79
C ALA A 46 -3.78 17.38 5.69
N ALA A 47 -2.93 17.19 6.70
CA ALA A 47 -1.98 16.07 6.73
C ALA A 47 -2.67 14.70 6.77
N ARG A 48 -3.78 14.57 7.51
CA ARG A 48 -4.52 13.30 7.65
C ARG A 48 -5.50 13.03 6.53
N SER A 49 -6.28 14.04 6.14
CA SER A 49 -7.42 13.88 5.23
C SER A 49 -7.16 14.42 3.83
N SER A 50 -6.01 15.05 3.59
CA SER A 50 -5.60 15.57 2.28
C SER A 50 -6.70 16.46 1.66
N LEU A 51 -6.97 16.31 0.36
CA LEU A 51 -8.01 17.04 -0.39
C LEU A 51 -9.44 16.76 0.10
N CYS A 52 -9.65 15.81 1.01
CA CYS A 52 -10.96 15.54 1.62
C CYS A 52 -11.20 16.37 2.89
N THR A 53 -10.29 17.26 3.28
CA THR A 53 -10.45 18.10 4.46
C THR A 53 -11.37 19.31 4.22
N VAL A 54 -11.92 19.83 5.33
CA VAL A 54 -12.57 21.14 5.42
C VAL A 54 -11.72 22.03 6.32
N PHE A 55 -11.30 23.17 5.78
CA PHE A 55 -10.51 24.17 6.48
C PHE A 55 -11.40 25.20 7.16
N ASN A 56 -10.95 25.70 8.32
CA ASN A 56 -11.46 26.97 8.85
C ASN A 56 -10.63 28.10 8.24
N TRP A 57 -11.22 28.88 7.35
CA TRP A 57 -10.57 29.99 6.65
C TRP A 57 -11.28 31.29 7.00
N ASN A 58 -10.64 32.15 7.79
CA ASN A 58 -11.22 33.41 8.30
C ASN A 58 -12.58 33.23 8.99
N GLY A 59 -12.74 32.16 9.78
CA GLY A 59 -13.97 31.86 10.50
C GLY A 59 -15.02 31.09 9.68
N GLN A 60 -14.78 30.87 8.38
CA GLN A 60 -15.68 30.11 7.51
C GLN A 60 -15.13 28.69 7.26
N GLN A 61 -16.02 27.69 7.29
CA GLN A 61 -15.67 26.34 6.86
C GLN A 61 -15.66 26.26 5.33
N ILE A 62 -14.55 25.87 4.73
CA ILE A 62 -14.38 25.74 3.28
C ILE A 62 -13.71 24.40 2.92
N PRO A 63 -14.27 23.62 1.98
CA PRO A 63 -13.62 22.41 1.48
C PRO A 63 -12.26 22.73 0.84
N ALA A 64 -11.27 21.85 1.00
CA ALA A 64 -9.94 22.06 0.42
C ALA A 64 -9.96 22.32 -1.11
N PRO A 65 -10.74 21.59 -1.94
CA PRO A 65 -10.82 21.88 -3.37
C PRO A 65 -11.35 23.29 -3.66
N SER A 66 -12.43 23.72 -2.98
CA SER A 66 -12.99 25.07 -3.12
C SER A 66 -11.98 26.13 -2.71
N LEU A 67 -11.28 25.95 -1.59
CA LEU A 67 -10.24 26.89 -1.15
C LEU A 67 -9.12 27.02 -2.20
N ILE A 68 -8.68 25.89 -2.77
CA ILE A 68 -7.64 25.88 -3.80
C ILE A 68 -8.12 26.59 -5.06
N LEU A 69 -9.28 26.18 -5.60
CA LEU A 69 -9.82 26.66 -6.87
C LEU A 69 -10.27 28.12 -6.82
N GLU A 70 -10.98 28.52 -5.77
CA GLU A 70 -11.66 29.81 -5.73
C GLU A 70 -10.81 30.92 -5.13
N LYS A 71 -9.79 30.58 -4.33
CA LYS A 71 -8.97 31.58 -3.60
C LYS A 71 -7.49 31.45 -3.89
N LEU A 72 -6.91 30.26 -3.71
CA LEU A 72 -5.46 30.11 -3.74
C LEU A 72 -4.87 30.13 -5.16
N LEU A 73 -5.54 29.51 -6.14
CA LEU A 73 -5.07 29.51 -7.53
C LEU A 73 -5.05 30.92 -8.14
N PRO A 74 -6.09 31.77 -8.01
CA PRO A 74 -6.02 33.16 -8.47
C PRO A 74 -4.86 33.94 -7.85
N ILE A 75 -4.63 33.80 -6.53
CA ILE A 75 -3.51 34.44 -5.84
C ILE A 75 -2.16 33.96 -6.40
N ALA A 76 -2.05 32.65 -6.64
CA ALA A 76 -0.82 32.07 -7.18
C ALA A 76 -0.52 32.57 -8.60
N GLU A 77 -1.55 32.64 -9.45
CA GLU A 77 -1.47 33.13 -10.81
C GLU A 77 -1.00 34.59 -10.87
N ASP A 78 -1.64 35.48 -10.09
CA ASP A 78 -1.26 36.89 -9.99
C ASP A 78 0.18 37.06 -9.50
N GLY A 79 0.58 36.27 -8.52
CA GLY A 79 1.94 36.27 -7.97
C GLY A 79 3.01 35.85 -8.98
N LEU A 80 2.74 34.83 -9.79
CA LEU A 80 3.66 34.38 -10.84
C LEU A 80 3.76 35.40 -11.99
N LYS A 81 2.63 36.00 -12.38
CA LYS A 81 2.62 37.10 -13.37
C LYS A 81 3.43 38.30 -12.90
N ALA A 82 3.30 38.68 -11.63
CA ALA A 82 4.00 39.83 -11.05
C ALA A 82 5.53 39.66 -11.05
N VAL A 83 6.04 38.43 -10.98
CA VAL A 83 7.49 38.13 -11.06
C VAL A 83 7.97 37.80 -12.48
N GLY A 84 7.10 37.91 -13.49
CA GLY A 84 7.45 37.77 -14.90
C GLY A 84 7.56 36.34 -15.42
N VAL A 85 6.89 35.36 -14.80
CA VAL A 85 6.79 34.00 -15.36
C VAL A 85 5.90 34.01 -16.60
N ASP A 86 6.30 33.26 -17.63
CA ASP A 86 5.54 33.15 -18.88
C ASP A 86 4.15 32.54 -18.67
N SER A 87 3.13 33.11 -19.33
CA SER A 87 1.73 32.69 -19.14
C SER A 87 1.49 31.23 -19.51
N LEU A 88 2.19 30.69 -20.51
CA LEU A 88 2.04 29.29 -20.90
C LEU A 88 2.58 28.35 -19.82
N GLU A 89 3.63 28.73 -19.11
CA GLU A 89 4.15 27.97 -17.98
C GLU A 89 3.21 28.05 -16.76
N ILE A 90 2.63 29.23 -16.51
CA ILE A 90 1.63 29.41 -15.46
C ILE A 90 0.43 28.49 -15.72
N ASP A 91 -0.16 28.55 -16.91
CA ASP A 91 -1.32 27.74 -17.29
C ASP A 91 -1.01 26.25 -17.19
N ARG A 92 0.18 25.83 -17.66
CA ARG A 92 0.62 24.44 -17.60
C ARG A 92 0.72 23.93 -16.16
N TYR A 93 1.42 24.65 -15.27
CA TYR A 93 1.73 24.16 -13.93
C TYR A 93 0.59 24.38 -12.93
N LEU A 94 -0.08 25.53 -12.99
CA LEU A 94 -1.26 25.76 -12.14
C LEU A 94 -2.45 24.92 -12.61
N GLY A 95 -2.56 24.62 -13.91
CA GLY A 95 -3.54 23.67 -14.44
C GLY A 95 -3.40 22.27 -13.83
N ILE A 96 -2.18 21.81 -13.53
CA ILE A 96 -1.98 20.53 -12.81
C ILE A 96 -2.61 20.60 -11.41
N ILE A 97 -2.41 21.69 -10.67
CA ILE A 97 -2.98 21.85 -9.32
C ILE A 97 -4.50 21.95 -9.38
N GLU A 98 -5.04 22.69 -10.36
CA GLU A 98 -6.47 22.79 -10.63
C GLU A 98 -7.09 21.40 -10.88
N ARG A 99 -6.54 20.64 -11.83
CA ARG A 99 -7.02 19.29 -12.16
C ARG A 99 -6.95 18.34 -10.97
N ARG A 100 -5.88 18.42 -10.15
CA ARG A 100 -5.76 17.63 -8.91
C ARG A 100 -6.84 17.97 -7.89
N ALA A 101 -7.17 19.26 -7.72
CA ALA A 101 -8.22 19.71 -6.83
C ALA A 101 -9.61 19.27 -7.32
N LEU A 102 -9.90 19.44 -8.61
CA LEU A 102 -11.17 19.05 -9.25
C LEU A 102 -11.41 17.54 -9.14
N LEU A 103 -10.41 16.73 -9.53
CA LEU A 103 -10.51 15.27 -9.53
C LEU A 103 -10.27 14.64 -8.15
N ARG A 104 -9.91 15.45 -7.15
CA ARG A 104 -9.50 15.01 -5.82
C ARG A 104 -8.42 13.91 -5.88
N GLN A 105 -7.48 14.06 -6.80
CA GLN A 105 -6.43 13.09 -7.06
C GLN A 105 -5.06 13.71 -6.80
N ASN A 106 -4.32 13.10 -5.88
CA ASN A 106 -2.91 13.36 -5.65
C ASN A 106 -2.19 12.03 -5.37
N GLY A 107 -0.86 12.06 -5.29
CA GLY A 107 -0.07 10.83 -5.07
C GLY A 107 -0.52 10.01 -3.87
N ALA A 108 -0.77 10.66 -2.73
CA ALA A 108 -1.20 9.96 -1.51
C ALA A 108 -2.58 9.30 -1.66
N LEU A 109 -3.57 10.04 -2.18
CA LEU A 109 -4.92 9.50 -2.38
C LEU A 109 -4.95 8.41 -3.45
N TRP A 110 -4.19 8.56 -4.53
CA TRP A 110 -4.05 7.55 -5.57
C TRP A 110 -3.41 6.28 -4.99
N MET A 111 -2.31 6.40 -4.24
CA MET A 111 -1.64 5.26 -3.60
C MET A 111 -2.55 4.55 -2.58
N ILE A 112 -3.22 5.29 -1.69
CA ILE A 112 -4.12 4.69 -0.69
C ILE A 112 -5.28 3.94 -1.35
N ARG A 113 -5.89 4.52 -2.39
CA ARG A 113 -7.01 3.90 -3.12
C ARG A 113 -6.55 2.60 -3.79
N ASN A 114 -5.44 2.64 -4.51
CA ASN A 114 -4.91 1.47 -5.22
C ASN A 114 -4.40 0.41 -4.26
N PHE A 115 -3.70 0.78 -3.19
CA PHE A 115 -3.25 -0.16 -2.16
C PHE A 115 -4.42 -0.96 -1.56
N ARG A 116 -5.55 -0.31 -1.23
CA ARG A 116 -6.72 -1.00 -0.70
C ARG A 116 -7.29 -2.01 -1.70
N LYS A 117 -7.55 -1.56 -2.93
CA LYS A 117 -8.07 -2.42 -4.02
C LYS A 117 -7.17 -3.63 -4.29
N LEU A 118 -5.85 -3.40 -4.37
CA LEU A 118 -4.87 -4.44 -4.59
C LEU A 118 -4.78 -5.39 -3.38
N SER A 119 -4.75 -4.86 -2.16
CA SER A 119 -4.67 -5.66 -0.94
C SER A 119 -5.86 -6.61 -0.79
N ASP A 120 -7.05 -6.14 -1.14
CA ASP A 120 -8.26 -6.96 -1.12
C ASP A 120 -8.23 -8.08 -2.18
N SER A 121 -7.52 -7.86 -3.31
CA SER A 121 -7.47 -8.78 -4.45
C SER A 121 -6.33 -9.81 -4.33
N CYS A 122 -5.11 -9.34 -4.05
CA CYS A 122 -3.87 -10.13 -4.10
C CYS A 122 -3.12 -10.19 -2.76
N GLY A 123 -3.62 -9.54 -1.70
CA GLY A 123 -2.94 -9.47 -0.40
C GLY A 123 -1.93 -8.33 -0.32
N LYS A 124 -1.60 -7.92 0.91
CA LYS A 124 -0.82 -6.69 1.17
C LYS A 124 0.59 -6.71 0.58
N GLY A 125 1.30 -7.84 0.69
CA GLY A 125 2.69 -7.95 0.22
C GLY A 125 2.79 -7.68 -1.29
N VAL A 126 1.96 -8.38 -2.06
CA VAL A 126 1.86 -8.22 -3.52
C VAL A 126 1.34 -6.82 -3.86
N ALA A 127 0.35 -6.30 -3.13
CA ALA A 127 -0.17 -4.97 -3.34
C ALA A 127 0.89 -3.87 -3.24
N VAL A 128 1.85 -3.96 -2.30
CA VAL A 128 2.97 -3.01 -2.21
C VAL A 128 3.88 -3.09 -3.43
N GLN A 129 4.18 -4.31 -3.90
CA GLN A 129 5.04 -4.52 -5.07
C GLN A 129 4.38 -3.97 -6.35
N GLU A 130 3.12 -4.32 -6.58
CA GLU A 130 2.34 -3.86 -7.73
C GLU A 130 2.15 -2.34 -7.70
N LEU A 131 1.84 -1.78 -6.53
CA LEU A 131 1.75 -0.34 -6.37
C LEU A 131 3.07 0.36 -6.67
N THR A 132 4.19 -0.18 -6.18
CA THR A 132 5.53 0.38 -6.42
C THR A 132 5.88 0.34 -7.91
N SER A 133 5.64 -0.80 -8.57
CA SER A 133 5.84 -0.96 -10.01
C SER A 133 5.01 0.06 -10.81
N ALA A 134 3.72 0.17 -10.47
CA ALA A 134 2.78 1.09 -11.09
C ALA A 134 3.16 2.56 -10.91
N VAL A 135 3.67 2.96 -9.74
CA VAL A 135 4.20 4.31 -9.49
C VAL A 135 5.43 4.55 -10.36
N MET A 136 6.37 3.61 -10.42
CA MET A 136 7.58 3.75 -11.22
C MET A 136 7.27 3.91 -12.71
N GLU A 137 6.35 3.10 -13.25
CA GLU A 137 5.91 3.18 -14.64
C GLU A 137 5.29 4.55 -14.97
N ARG A 138 4.35 5.01 -14.14
CA ARG A 138 3.66 6.28 -14.34
C ARG A 138 4.56 7.49 -14.12
N GLN A 139 5.52 7.40 -13.20
CA GLN A 139 6.53 8.44 -13.03
C GLN A 139 7.42 8.54 -14.28
N ARG A 140 7.79 7.41 -14.88
CA ARG A 140 8.60 7.36 -16.12
C ARG A 140 7.86 7.88 -17.35
N SER A 141 6.54 7.76 -17.40
CA SER A 141 5.75 8.33 -18.51
C SER A 141 5.78 9.86 -18.53
N GLY A 142 6.13 10.49 -17.40
CA GLY A 142 6.14 11.94 -17.26
C GLY A 142 4.75 12.56 -17.15
N ALA A 143 3.69 11.76 -17.07
CA ALA A 143 2.33 12.25 -16.86
C ALA A 143 2.15 12.72 -15.40
N PRO A 144 1.44 13.84 -15.16
CA PRO A 144 1.09 14.27 -13.80
C PRO A 144 0.08 13.32 -13.16
N VAL A 145 0.08 13.25 -11.82
CA VAL A 145 -0.72 12.27 -11.07
C VAL A 145 -2.22 12.34 -11.34
N HIS A 146 -2.75 13.49 -11.73
CA HIS A 146 -4.17 13.63 -12.04
C HIS A 146 -4.60 12.91 -13.33
N GLU A 147 -3.64 12.50 -14.17
CA GLU A 147 -3.87 11.70 -15.38
C GLU A 147 -3.66 10.20 -15.15
N TRP A 148 -3.12 9.81 -13.98
CA TRP A 148 -2.82 8.42 -13.68
C TRP A 148 -4.10 7.60 -13.53
N SER A 149 -4.23 6.55 -14.34
CA SER A 149 -5.25 5.52 -14.15
C SER A 149 -4.96 4.69 -12.90
N ASP A 150 -6.02 4.12 -12.33
CA ASP A 150 -5.88 3.10 -11.28
C ASP A 150 -5.16 1.86 -11.82
N VAL A 151 -4.55 1.10 -10.92
CA VAL A 151 -3.90 -0.18 -11.23
C VAL A 151 -4.98 -1.23 -11.48
N ASP A 152 -4.83 -1.99 -12.56
CA ASP A 152 -5.73 -3.11 -12.85
C ASP A 152 -5.40 -4.28 -11.92
N CYS A 153 -6.38 -4.69 -11.11
CA CYS A 153 -6.20 -5.80 -10.18
C CYS A 153 -6.28 -7.18 -10.85
N ASN A 154 -6.78 -7.27 -12.10
CA ASN A 154 -6.84 -8.53 -12.83
C ASN A 154 -5.46 -9.00 -13.29
N HIS A 155 -4.53 -8.07 -13.44
CA HIS A 155 -3.15 -8.31 -13.85
C HIS A 155 -2.19 -8.29 -12.65
N CYS A 156 -2.69 -8.47 -11.41
CA CYS A 156 -1.81 -8.74 -10.28
C CYS A 156 -0.95 -9.96 -10.65
N TYR A 157 0.35 -9.92 -10.32
CA TYR A 157 1.33 -10.96 -10.64
C TYR A 157 1.79 -11.05 -12.10
N GLU A 158 1.20 -10.30 -13.04
CA GLU A 158 1.68 -10.25 -14.42
C GLU A 158 2.86 -9.28 -14.52
N VAL A 159 4.09 -9.78 -14.39
CA VAL A 159 5.28 -8.96 -14.68
C VAL A 159 6.14 -9.64 -15.73
N GLY A 160 6.05 -9.10 -16.94
CA GLY A 160 6.89 -9.48 -18.07
C GLY A 160 8.36 -9.33 -17.73
N ASN A 161 9.07 -10.48 -17.73
CA ASN A 161 10.50 -10.67 -18.01
C ASN A 161 11.06 -12.00 -17.46
N GLY A 162 10.23 -13.01 -17.15
CA GLY A 162 10.72 -14.37 -16.86
C GLY A 162 11.51 -14.52 -15.55
N ARG A 163 11.26 -13.65 -14.57
CA ARG A 163 11.83 -13.71 -13.20
C ARG A 163 10.73 -13.85 -12.14
N GLU A 164 9.76 -14.71 -12.41
CA GLU A 164 8.74 -15.05 -11.43
C GLU A 164 9.36 -16.00 -10.40
N THR A 165 9.53 -15.50 -9.18
CA THR A 165 9.98 -16.31 -8.05
C THR A 165 8.87 -16.44 -7.02
N VAL A 166 8.93 -17.48 -6.19
CA VAL A 166 7.99 -17.67 -5.08
C VAL A 166 8.02 -16.46 -4.14
N GLY A 167 9.17 -15.81 -3.93
CA GLY A 167 9.30 -14.61 -3.10
C GLY A 167 8.55 -13.39 -3.63
N ARG A 168 8.35 -13.29 -4.95
CA ARG A 168 7.54 -12.23 -5.55
C ARG A 168 6.05 -12.46 -5.35
N ALA A 169 5.62 -13.73 -5.37
CA ALA A 169 4.21 -14.08 -5.26
C ALA A 169 3.74 -14.33 -3.81
N MET A 170 4.68 -14.59 -2.88
CA MET A 170 4.34 -14.99 -1.51
C MET A 170 3.55 -13.93 -0.74
N LYS A 171 2.72 -14.42 0.19
CA LYS A 171 2.13 -13.58 1.22
C LYS A 171 3.10 -13.42 2.38
N THR A 172 3.24 -12.20 2.86
CA THR A 172 4.15 -11.81 3.97
C THR A 172 3.40 -11.39 5.24
N ASP A 173 2.07 -11.32 5.20
CA ASP A 173 1.22 -11.11 6.40
C ASP A 173 0.96 -12.48 7.02
N LEU A 174 1.96 -12.95 7.76
CA LEU A 174 2.02 -14.30 8.30
C LEU A 174 1.40 -14.35 9.70
N PHE A 175 0.71 -15.44 9.98
CA PHE A 175 0.34 -15.83 11.34
C PHE A 175 1.16 -17.06 11.68
N THR A 176 1.90 -16.98 12.77
CA THR A 176 2.72 -18.08 13.30
C THR A 176 2.31 -18.34 14.75
N ILE A 177 2.75 -19.47 15.28
CA ILE A 177 2.51 -19.88 16.66
C ILE A 177 3.78 -20.50 17.24
N SER A 178 4.03 -20.37 18.55
CA SER A 178 5.08 -21.14 19.20
C SER A 178 4.72 -22.63 19.28
N GLN A 179 5.73 -23.51 19.19
CA GLN A 179 5.56 -24.95 19.38
C GLN A 179 5.01 -25.35 20.77
N GLU A 180 5.12 -24.47 21.76
CA GLU A 180 4.65 -24.71 23.14
C GLU A 180 3.21 -24.25 23.39
N GLU A 181 2.55 -23.62 22.40
CA GLU A 181 1.21 -23.10 22.58
C GLU A 181 0.13 -24.20 22.48
N PRO A 182 -0.97 -24.07 23.25
CA PRO A 182 -2.04 -25.07 23.27
C PRO A 182 -2.80 -25.13 21.93
N LEU A 183 -3.31 -26.31 21.58
CA LEU A 183 -4.05 -26.48 20.31
C LEU A 183 -5.36 -25.70 20.24
N GLU A 184 -5.99 -25.39 21.37
CA GLU A 184 -7.17 -24.51 21.42
C GLU A 184 -6.87 -23.13 20.80
N LEU A 185 -5.67 -22.59 21.05
CA LEU A 185 -5.24 -21.33 20.46
C LEU A 185 -4.96 -21.45 18.96
N VAL A 186 -4.37 -22.56 18.52
CA VAL A 186 -4.21 -22.89 17.09
C VAL A 186 -5.56 -22.86 16.38
N GLU A 187 -6.56 -23.56 16.93
CA GLU A 187 -7.90 -23.63 16.38
C GLU A 187 -8.58 -22.24 16.34
N ALA A 188 -8.48 -21.48 17.43
CA ALA A 188 -9.02 -20.13 17.52
C ALA A 188 -8.41 -19.19 16.47
N ILE A 189 -7.08 -19.23 16.27
CA ILE A 189 -6.38 -18.43 15.26
C ILE A 189 -6.85 -18.84 13.86
N MET A 190 -6.87 -20.14 13.55
CA MET A 190 -7.29 -20.64 12.23
C MET A 190 -8.73 -20.22 11.91
N HIS A 191 -9.64 -20.35 12.88
CA HIS A 191 -11.04 -19.95 12.72
C HIS A 191 -11.18 -18.42 12.56
N TRP A 192 -10.57 -17.63 13.44
CA TRP A 192 -10.66 -16.17 13.40
C TRP A 192 -10.08 -15.58 12.11
N LYS A 193 -8.95 -16.12 11.65
CA LYS A 193 -8.27 -15.66 10.43
C LYS A 193 -8.77 -16.31 9.16
N ASN A 194 -9.61 -17.34 9.27
CA ASN A 194 -10.06 -18.16 8.15
C ASN A 194 -8.88 -18.70 7.31
N ILE A 195 -7.89 -19.27 8.01
CA ILE A 195 -6.69 -19.89 7.40
C ILE A 195 -6.65 -21.39 7.70
N ARG A 196 -5.95 -22.14 6.84
CA ARG A 196 -5.86 -23.61 6.91
C ARG A 196 -4.46 -24.14 7.24
N HIS A 197 -3.48 -23.26 7.28
CA HIS A 197 -2.07 -23.60 7.46
C HIS A 197 -1.51 -22.58 8.45
N LEU A 198 -0.94 -23.05 9.55
CA LEU A 198 -0.33 -22.24 10.60
C LEU A 198 1.10 -22.73 10.84
N PRO A 199 2.11 -22.01 10.35
CA PRO A 199 3.51 -22.32 10.64
C PRO A 199 3.80 -22.22 12.13
N VAL A 200 4.66 -23.11 12.60
CA VAL A 200 5.08 -23.21 14.00
C VAL A 200 6.54 -22.79 14.12
N GLU A 201 6.84 -21.94 15.08
CA GLU A 201 8.19 -21.42 15.36
C GLU A 201 8.75 -22.02 16.66
N ASP A 202 10.07 -22.14 16.73
CA ASP A 202 10.79 -22.49 17.97
C ASP A 202 11.07 -21.25 18.84
N GLU A 203 11.76 -21.46 19.97
CA GLU A 203 12.16 -20.39 20.89
C GLU A 203 13.11 -19.35 20.26
N GLU A 204 13.83 -19.71 19.19
CA GLU A 204 14.71 -18.80 18.44
C GLU A 204 13.97 -18.03 17.34
N GLY A 205 12.67 -18.31 17.13
CA GLY A 205 11.86 -17.74 16.06
C GLY A 205 12.09 -18.40 14.70
N LYS A 206 12.71 -19.57 14.67
CA LYS A 206 12.94 -20.33 13.42
C LYS A 206 11.77 -21.25 13.13
N LEU A 207 11.59 -21.57 11.86
CA LEU A 207 10.53 -22.46 11.43
C LEU A 207 10.76 -23.90 11.96
N ALA A 208 9.91 -24.34 12.89
CA ALA A 208 9.98 -25.64 13.54
C ALA A 208 8.97 -26.67 13.00
N GLY A 209 7.84 -26.19 12.47
CA GLY A 209 6.78 -27.08 12.00
C GLY A 209 5.66 -26.39 11.24
N LEU A 210 4.65 -27.18 10.87
CA LEU A 210 3.42 -26.71 10.25
C LEU A 210 2.23 -27.46 10.85
N ILE A 211 1.22 -26.72 11.28
CA ILE A 211 -0.10 -27.29 11.58
C ILE A 211 -1.05 -26.95 10.43
N THR A 212 -1.84 -27.93 10.03
CA THR A 212 -2.85 -27.79 8.98
C THR A 212 -4.24 -27.99 9.57
N SER A 213 -5.26 -27.49 8.92
CA SER A 213 -6.64 -27.77 9.32
C SER A 213 -6.98 -29.27 9.25
N THR A 214 -6.18 -30.08 8.55
CA THR A 214 -6.39 -31.52 8.39
C THR A 214 -5.86 -32.27 9.62
N ASN A 215 -4.57 -32.15 9.93
CA ASN A 215 -4.00 -32.85 11.09
C ASN A 215 -4.57 -32.32 12.42
N LEU A 216 -4.98 -31.05 12.49
CA LEU A 216 -5.67 -30.52 13.67
C LEU A 216 -7.02 -31.21 13.91
N LYS A 217 -7.77 -31.55 12.85
CA LYS A 217 -9.05 -32.28 12.97
C LYS A 217 -8.88 -33.75 13.31
N GLU A 218 -7.72 -34.31 13.00
CA GLU A 218 -7.37 -35.70 13.30
C GLU A 218 -6.77 -35.85 14.70
N ALA A 219 -6.46 -34.73 15.39
CA ALA A 219 -5.93 -34.75 16.74
C ALA A 219 -7.01 -35.21 17.75
N GLU A 220 -6.68 -36.24 18.53
CA GLU A 220 -7.50 -36.67 19.65
C GLU A 220 -7.21 -35.79 20.87
N ASP A 221 -8.26 -35.41 21.61
CA ASP A 221 -8.15 -34.64 22.86
C ASP A 221 -7.31 -33.34 22.75
N PRO A 222 -7.68 -32.40 21.86
CA PRO A 222 -6.87 -31.21 21.57
C PRO A 222 -6.70 -30.29 22.79
N GLU A 223 -7.61 -30.35 23.77
CA GLU A 223 -7.56 -29.55 24.99
C GLU A 223 -6.31 -29.85 25.86
N ASN A 224 -5.71 -31.03 25.69
CA ASN A 224 -4.56 -31.50 26.48
C ASN A 224 -3.24 -31.55 25.69
N HIS A 225 -3.23 -31.06 24.44
CA HIS A 225 -2.07 -31.09 23.57
C HIS A 225 -1.58 -29.68 23.22
N ILE A 226 -0.29 -29.60 22.87
CA ILE A 226 0.37 -28.41 22.35
C ILE A 226 0.68 -28.55 20.86
N ALA A 227 1.03 -27.43 20.23
CA ALA A 227 1.39 -27.38 18.81
C ALA A 227 2.47 -28.41 18.43
N ALA A 228 3.50 -28.57 19.28
CA ALA A 228 4.58 -29.53 19.07
C ALA A 228 4.08 -30.99 18.93
N ASP A 229 2.97 -31.36 19.56
CA ASP A 229 2.51 -32.75 19.59
C ASP A 229 2.00 -33.22 18.22
N ILE A 230 1.43 -32.31 17.42
CA ILE A 230 0.79 -32.65 16.14
C ILE A 230 1.46 -32.02 14.92
N MET A 231 2.38 -31.06 15.11
CA MET A 231 2.99 -30.34 13.99
C MET A 231 3.76 -31.27 13.05
N VAL A 232 3.61 -31.03 11.76
CA VAL A 232 4.41 -31.68 10.72
C VAL A 232 5.82 -31.09 10.78
N ARG A 233 6.84 -31.95 10.89
CA ARG A 233 8.25 -31.56 10.99
C ARG A 233 9.05 -31.79 9.71
N ASP A 234 8.64 -32.75 8.88
CA ASP A 234 9.24 -32.96 7.56
C ASP A 234 8.66 -31.95 6.57
N LEU A 235 9.24 -30.75 6.59
CA LEU A 235 8.75 -29.60 5.85
C LEU A 235 9.42 -29.49 4.49
N ILE A 236 8.60 -29.32 3.46
CA ILE A 236 9.06 -28.88 2.15
C ILE A 236 9.00 -27.36 2.12
N THR A 237 10.19 -26.75 2.03
CA THR A 237 10.37 -25.30 2.01
C THR A 237 11.00 -24.84 0.71
N ALA A 238 10.91 -23.55 0.44
CA ALA A 238 11.53 -22.89 -0.71
C ALA A 238 12.32 -21.65 -0.28
N SER A 239 13.33 -21.29 -1.06
CA SER A 239 13.99 -19.99 -0.97
C SER A 239 13.22 -18.95 -1.80
N GLU A 240 13.35 -17.66 -1.46
CA GLU A 240 12.63 -16.58 -2.15
C GLU A 240 12.93 -16.44 -3.64
N ASP A 241 14.11 -16.88 -4.06
CA ASP A 241 14.59 -16.85 -5.44
C ASP A 241 14.16 -18.08 -6.25
N MET A 242 13.56 -19.09 -5.61
CA MET A 242 13.05 -20.27 -6.30
C MET A 242 12.04 -19.86 -7.39
N PRO A 243 12.19 -20.36 -8.63
CA PRO A 243 11.23 -20.11 -9.70
C PRO A 243 9.81 -20.51 -9.30
N LEU A 244 8.84 -19.66 -9.64
CA LEU A 244 7.44 -19.88 -9.28
C LEU A 244 6.89 -21.22 -9.83
N ALA A 245 7.27 -21.59 -11.06
CA ALA A 245 6.89 -22.86 -11.67
C ALA A 245 7.47 -24.08 -10.93
N GLU A 246 8.67 -23.95 -10.34
CA GLU A 246 9.26 -25.01 -9.52
C GLU A 246 8.50 -25.15 -8.20
N GLY A 247 8.13 -24.04 -7.56
CA GLY A 247 7.26 -24.05 -6.38
C GLY A 247 5.91 -24.73 -6.64
N ALA A 248 5.29 -24.45 -7.80
CA ALA A 248 4.05 -25.10 -8.22
C ALA A 248 4.23 -26.62 -8.41
N ALA A 249 5.36 -27.02 -9.00
CA ALA A 249 5.70 -28.43 -9.18
C ALA A 249 5.91 -29.16 -7.84
N LEU A 250 6.50 -28.50 -6.84
CA LEU A 250 6.63 -29.07 -5.48
C LEU A 250 5.26 -29.34 -4.85
N ILE A 251 4.35 -28.36 -4.89
CA ILE A 251 2.98 -28.52 -4.37
C ILE A 251 2.30 -29.74 -5.00
N LYS A 252 2.35 -29.85 -6.33
CA LYS A 252 1.69 -30.94 -7.06
C LYS A 252 2.35 -32.29 -6.83
N ARG A 253 3.69 -32.35 -6.83
CA ARG A 253 4.46 -33.59 -6.68
C ARG A 253 4.28 -34.21 -5.30
N TYR A 254 4.27 -33.38 -4.26
CA TYR A 254 4.22 -33.83 -2.87
C TYR A 254 2.81 -33.75 -2.26
N GLY A 255 1.83 -33.20 -2.98
CA GLY A 255 0.45 -33.10 -2.50
C GLY A 255 0.27 -32.17 -1.30
N ILE A 256 1.16 -31.20 -1.11
CA ILE A 256 1.14 -30.27 0.03
C ILE A 256 0.20 -29.09 -0.25
N GLY A 257 -0.56 -28.64 0.75
CA GLY A 257 -1.52 -27.53 0.59
C GLY A 257 -0.89 -26.13 0.61
N SER A 258 0.36 -26.02 1.07
CA SER A 258 1.12 -24.79 1.14
C SER A 258 2.62 -25.03 1.01
N LEU A 259 3.32 -24.08 0.38
CA LEU A 259 4.77 -23.99 0.31
C LEU A 259 5.23 -22.86 1.25
N LEU A 260 6.09 -23.21 2.21
CA LEU A 260 6.69 -22.25 3.15
C LEU A 260 7.98 -21.69 2.56
N ILE A 261 8.12 -20.36 2.57
CA ILE A 261 9.29 -19.68 2.04
C ILE A 261 10.16 -19.23 3.21
N VAL A 262 11.44 -19.62 3.19
CA VAL A 262 12.39 -19.39 4.29
C VAL A 262 13.63 -18.61 3.85
N ARG A 263 14.17 -17.81 4.76
CA ARG A 263 15.47 -17.14 4.64
C ARG A 263 16.28 -17.38 5.90
N ASN A 264 17.41 -18.08 5.78
CA ASN A 264 18.27 -18.45 6.91
C ASN A 264 17.45 -19.09 8.06
N GLU A 265 16.65 -20.11 7.74
CA GLU A 265 15.76 -20.84 8.69
C GLU A 265 14.54 -20.04 9.21
N ASN A 266 14.46 -18.74 8.96
CA ASN A 266 13.31 -17.92 9.34
C ASN A 266 12.23 -17.97 8.26
N LEU A 267 10.97 -18.10 8.67
CA LEU A 267 9.85 -18.00 7.76
C LEU A 267 9.67 -16.55 7.27
N VAL A 268 9.65 -16.35 5.96
CA VAL A 268 9.50 -15.03 5.34
C VAL A 268 8.26 -14.93 4.44
N GLY A 269 7.66 -16.06 4.09
CA GLY A 269 6.39 -16.05 3.37
C GLY A 269 5.72 -17.41 3.25
N ILE A 270 4.50 -17.38 2.72
CA ILE A 270 3.72 -18.59 2.39
C ILE A 270 3.04 -18.42 1.03
N LEU A 271 3.00 -19.50 0.26
CA LEU A 271 2.14 -19.65 -0.91
C LEU A 271 1.26 -20.88 -0.74
N THR A 272 -0.04 -20.74 -1.00
CA THR A 272 -0.97 -21.87 -0.93
C THR A 272 -1.31 -22.40 -2.32
N ASP A 273 -1.80 -23.64 -2.40
CA ASP A 273 -2.34 -24.19 -3.66
C ASP A 273 -3.39 -23.25 -4.29
N THR A 274 -4.23 -22.60 -3.47
CA THR A 274 -5.19 -21.60 -3.95
C THR A 274 -4.51 -20.41 -4.63
N ASP A 275 -3.35 -19.97 -4.13
CA ASP A 275 -2.58 -18.88 -4.73
C ASP A 275 -2.00 -19.31 -6.08
N PHE A 276 -1.41 -20.51 -6.16
CA PHE A 276 -0.93 -21.03 -7.44
C PHE A 276 -2.05 -21.26 -8.46
N ARG A 277 -3.25 -21.68 -8.05
CA ARG A 277 -4.40 -21.80 -8.95
C ARG A 277 -4.85 -20.45 -9.51
N ARG A 278 -4.68 -19.37 -8.74
CA ARG A 278 -4.94 -18.01 -9.23
C ARG A 278 -3.89 -17.57 -10.25
N LEU A 279 -2.63 -18.01 -10.07
CA LEU A 279 -1.50 -17.63 -10.93
C LEU A 279 -1.47 -18.41 -12.25
N TYR A 280 -1.68 -19.72 -12.21
CA TYR A 280 -1.56 -20.61 -13.38
C TYR A 280 -2.89 -21.19 -13.88
N GLY A 281 -4.01 -20.92 -13.20
CA GLY A 281 -5.27 -21.61 -13.48
C GLY A 281 -5.24 -23.06 -12.99
N ASN A 282 -5.65 -24.01 -13.83
CA ASN A 282 -5.49 -25.43 -13.54
C ASN A 282 -4.10 -25.88 -13.98
N TYR A 283 -3.21 -26.19 -13.03
CA TYR A 283 -1.81 -26.54 -13.28
C TYR A 283 -1.44 -27.96 -12.84
#